data_AF-A0A1X7KI48-F1
#
_entry.id   AF-A0A1X7KI48-F1
#
_cell.length_a   1.000
_cell.length_b   1.000
_cell.length_c   1.000
_cell.angle_alpha   90.00
_cell.angle_beta   90.00
_cell.angle_gamma   90.00
#
_symmetry.space_group_name_H-M   'P 1'
#
loop_
_entity.id
_entity.type
_entity.pdbx_description
1 polymer ?
#
loop_
_entity_poly.entity_id
_entity_poly.type
_entity_poly.pdbx_seq_one_letter_code
_entity_poly.pdbx_strand_id
1 'polypeptide(L)'
;MKENQLLYDDLAIILTWPDATIRGDEKWMMFFKKIGIVKNLNFKVGHTGIVIIKKQTGEMLFYDFGRYITPRGYGRARSKYSDPRLDILMKACIQKGKINNLPEIITHFEDLKEAMYGEGILYFSVANNINFELAKAYGDDCVYQGTFPYGAVARNNNNCSRFITRMLMRASQKYTWRHSINLPETIKASPISNVVNAVSDRMVFSYSPEQGLKHFRMDRWQSFMFLVKKLGDNVWSKKACLLPEDLSIGCMSFGSKPITVPKEAHYLGGVGDGAWFCISPAENNQLLIKRFTTKGQLEYVTLGEPIEPIDLNQKYEIAYDSHLLFTHIRQNGRKIRVNHVSRLPITDHQYKDLKELYA
;
A
#
# COMPACT_ATOMS: atom_id res chain seq x y z
N MET A 1 -1.64 -37.38 -19.99
CA MET A 1 -1.71 -36.11 -19.24
C MET A 1 -0.60 -35.21 -19.75
N LYS A 2 -0.92 -34.12 -20.46
CA LYS A 2 0.09 -33.10 -20.74
C LYS A 2 0.36 -32.39 -19.41
N GLU A 3 1.59 -32.44 -18.91
CA GLU A 3 2.01 -31.55 -17.82
C GLU A 3 1.63 -30.14 -18.23
N ASN A 4 0.84 -29.47 -17.39
CA ASN A 4 0.40 -28.10 -17.64
C ASN A 4 1.63 -27.21 -17.43
N GLN A 5 2.39 -26.97 -18.51
CA GLN A 5 3.62 -26.19 -18.46
C GLN A 5 3.29 -24.79 -17.93
N LEU A 6 3.93 -24.39 -16.83
CA LEU A 6 3.79 -23.07 -16.24
C LEU A 6 4.05 -21.99 -17.30
N LEU A 7 3.01 -21.24 -17.67
CA LEU A 7 3.09 -20.19 -18.66
C LEU A 7 3.48 -18.86 -18.00
N TYR A 8 4.46 -18.18 -18.59
CA TYR A 8 4.93 -16.87 -18.16
C TYR A 8 4.75 -15.89 -19.32
N ASP A 9 3.50 -15.56 -19.64
CA ASP A 9 3.16 -14.68 -20.76
C ASP A 9 2.32 -13.45 -20.36
N ASP A 10 2.07 -13.30 -19.06
CA ASP A 10 1.38 -12.16 -18.45
C ASP A 10 2.33 -10.97 -18.24
N LEU A 11 1.75 -9.85 -17.82
CA LEU A 11 2.44 -8.57 -17.67
C LEU A 11 2.34 -8.06 -16.22
N ALA A 12 3.22 -7.13 -15.87
CA ALA A 12 3.06 -6.32 -14.66
C ALA A 12 3.49 -4.87 -14.92
N ILE A 13 2.78 -3.92 -14.33
CA ILE A 13 3.17 -2.51 -14.30
C ILE A 13 3.78 -2.22 -12.94
N ILE A 14 5.06 -1.87 -12.91
CA ILE A 14 5.75 -1.46 -11.68
C ILE A 14 5.56 0.04 -11.53
N LEU A 15 4.85 0.47 -10.49
CA LEU A 15 4.49 1.86 -10.24
C LEU A 15 5.37 2.44 -9.15
N THR A 16 5.82 3.67 -9.31
CA THR A 16 6.59 4.40 -8.30
C THR A 16 6.19 5.87 -8.27
N TRP A 17 6.00 6.40 -7.07
CA TRP A 17 5.82 7.82 -6.79
C TRP A 17 7.00 8.34 -5.96
N PRO A 18 8.03 8.93 -6.58
CA PRO A 18 9.26 9.27 -5.87
C PRO A 18 9.13 10.44 -4.89
N ASP A 19 8.07 11.23 -4.99
CA ASP A 19 7.81 12.35 -4.07
C ASP A 19 7.14 11.91 -2.77
N ALA A 20 6.57 10.71 -2.73
CA ALA A 20 5.94 10.17 -1.53
C ALA A 20 6.96 10.07 -0.38
N THR A 21 6.52 10.50 0.79
CA THR A 21 7.40 10.56 1.98
C THR A 21 7.29 9.30 2.84
N ILE A 22 8.43 8.86 3.36
CA ILE A 22 8.53 7.74 4.30
C ILE A 22 9.29 8.23 5.53
N ARG A 23 8.68 8.08 6.71
CA ARG A 23 9.36 8.33 7.98
C ARG A 23 10.51 7.34 8.22
N GLY A 24 11.74 7.81 8.39
CA GLY A 24 12.89 7.04 8.84
C GLY A 24 12.80 6.74 10.33
N ASP A 25 12.10 5.67 10.68
CA ASP A 25 11.77 5.30 12.06
C ASP A 25 12.77 4.28 12.68
N GLU A 26 13.95 4.15 12.07
CA GLU A 26 14.99 3.22 12.49
C GLU A 26 16.03 3.94 13.39
N LYS A 27 16.59 3.22 14.38
CA LYS A 27 17.50 3.80 15.40
C LYS A 27 18.68 4.58 14.81
N TRP A 28 19.24 4.10 13.70
CA TRP A 28 20.37 4.76 13.03
C TRP A 28 19.95 6.08 12.38
N MET A 29 18.74 6.20 11.84
CA MET A 29 18.21 7.46 11.32
C MET A 29 17.96 8.47 12.44
N MET A 30 17.43 8.01 13.57
CA MET A 30 17.28 8.85 14.77
C MET A 30 18.64 9.36 15.28
N PHE A 31 19.68 8.53 15.22
CA PHE A 31 21.05 8.95 15.53
C PHE A 31 21.52 10.08 14.61
N PHE A 32 21.36 9.93 13.28
CA PHE A 32 21.74 10.96 12.32
C PHE A 32 20.95 12.27 12.46
N LYS A 33 19.68 12.21 12.91
CA LYS A 33 18.89 13.40 13.28
C LYS A 33 19.46 14.07 14.53
N LYS A 34 19.81 13.28 15.56
CA LYS A 34 20.36 13.79 16.83
C LYS A 34 21.68 14.53 16.63
N ILE A 35 22.56 14.04 15.76
CA ILE A 35 23.84 14.70 15.45
C ILE A 35 23.70 15.79 14.37
N GLY A 36 22.47 16.11 13.95
CA GLY A 36 22.17 17.23 13.06
C GLY A 36 22.47 17.02 11.59
N ILE A 37 22.86 15.81 11.15
CA ILE A 37 23.07 15.51 9.72
C ILE A 37 21.73 15.40 8.98
N VAL A 38 20.77 14.70 9.59
CA VAL A 38 19.38 14.64 9.10
C VAL A 38 18.61 15.78 9.74
N LYS A 39 17.95 16.61 8.94
CA LYS A 39 17.16 17.75 9.41
C LYS A 39 15.68 17.43 9.60
N ASN A 40 15.15 16.41 8.90
CA ASN A 40 13.77 15.93 9.02
C ASN A 40 13.75 14.40 8.87
N LEU A 41 12.97 13.69 9.69
CA LEU A 41 12.83 12.23 9.63
C LEU A 41 11.87 11.74 8.54
N ASN A 42 11.13 12.59 7.83
CA ASN A 42 10.28 12.21 6.71
C ASN A 42 11.07 12.35 5.40
N PHE A 43 11.42 11.24 4.74
CA PHE A 43 12.27 11.25 3.54
C PHE A 43 11.47 11.05 2.27
N LYS A 44 11.79 11.81 1.20
CA LYS A 44 11.29 11.56 -0.16
C LYS A 44 12.03 10.40 -0.81
N VAL A 45 11.84 9.19 -0.29
CA VAL A 45 12.38 7.96 -0.89
C VAL A 45 11.40 7.30 -1.85
N GLY A 46 10.16 7.78 -1.85
CA GLY A 46 9.08 7.32 -2.70
C GLY A 46 8.32 6.11 -2.17
N HIS A 47 7.21 5.81 -2.84
CA HIS A 47 6.42 4.61 -2.66
C HIS A 47 6.39 3.81 -3.96
N THR A 48 6.26 2.48 -3.86
CA THR A 48 6.11 1.61 -5.03
C THR A 48 5.03 0.55 -4.82
N GLY A 49 4.29 0.30 -5.89
CA GLY A 49 3.30 -0.76 -6.00
C GLY A 49 3.46 -1.51 -7.33
N ILE A 50 2.71 -2.60 -7.48
CA ILE A 50 2.70 -3.42 -8.69
C ILE A 50 1.25 -3.69 -9.10
N VAL A 51 0.96 -3.51 -10.38
CA VAL A 51 -0.28 -4.00 -10.98
C VAL A 51 0.05 -5.21 -11.83
N ILE A 52 -0.41 -6.39 -11.42
CA ILE A 52 -0.28 -7.61 -12.24
C ILE A 52 -1.45 -7.68 -13.22
N ILE A 53 -1.18 -8.11 -14.46
CA ILE A 53 -2.17 -8.09 -15.54
C ILE A 53 -2.27 -9.46 -16.19
N LYS A 54 -3.45 -10.07 -16.10
CA LYS A 54 -3.74 -11.34 -16.77
C LYS A 54 -4.03 -11.10 -18.24
N LYS A 55 -3.17 -11.61 -19.11
CA LYS A 55 -3.18 -11.25 -20.53
C LYS A 55 -4.44 -11.68 -21.26
N GLN A 56 -5.01 -12.81 -20.89
CA GLN A 56 -6.16 -13.39 -21.58
C GLN A 56 -7.46 -12.65 -21.25
N THR A 57 -7.57 -12.07 -20.04
CA THR A 57 -8.81 -11.43 -19.56
C THR A 57 -8.70 -9.91 -19.45
N GLY A 58 -7.48 -9.37 -19.46
CA GLY A 58 -7.21 -7.97 -19.15
C GLY A 58 -7.38 -7.63 -17.66
N GLU A 59 -7.58 -8.61 -16.78
CA GLU A 59 -7.75 -8.38 -15.35
C GLU A 59 -6.49 -7.74 -14.76
N MET A 60 -6.70 -6.70 -13.94
CA MET A 60 -5.64 -5.97 -13.24
C MET A 60 -5.82 -6.08 -11.73
N LEU A 61 -4.76 -6.46 -11.02
CA LEU A 61 -4.75 -6.48 -9.54
C LEU A 61 -3.57 -5.66 -9.02
N PHE A 62 -3.87 -4.68 -8.17
CA PHE A 62 -2.86 -3.87 -7.49
C PHE A 62 -2.45 -4.52 -6.17
N TYR A 63 -1.13 -4.51 -5.92
CA TYR A 63 -0.54 -4.86 -4.63
C TYR A 63 0.56 -3.87 -4.25
N ASP A 64 0.66 -3.57 -2.96
CA ASP A 64 1.82 -2.90 -2.38
C ASP A 64 2.12 -3.38 -0.96
N PHE A 65 3.20 -2.86 -0.38
CA PHE A 65 3.59 -3.15 1.00
C PHE A 65 4.10 -1.89 1.69
N GLY A 66 3.57 -1.60 2.87
CA GLY A 66 3.88 -0.37 3.58
C GLY A 66 3.40 -0.41 5.03
N ARG A 67 3.58 0.70 5.75
CA ARG A 67 3.28 0.80 7.19
C ARG A 67 1.84 1.26 7.42
N TYR A 68 0.89 0.54 6.82
CA TYR A 68 -0.53 0.89 6.80
C TYR A 68 -1.26 0.30 8.00
N ILE A 69 -1.64 1.11 8.99
CA ILE A 69 -2.44 0.66 10.15
C ILE A 69 -1.82 -0.60 10.80
N THR A 70 -0.53 -0.53 11.09
CA THR A 70 0.29 -1.61 11.69
C THR A 70 1.02 -1.08 12.93
N PRO A 71 1.43 -1.97 13.86
CA PRO A 71 2.29 -1.56 14.96
C PRO A 71 3.58 -0.91 14.45
N ARG A 72 4.14 -0.01 15.25
CA ARG A 72 5.43 0.63 14.95
C ARG A 72 6.52 -0.43 14.70
N GLY A 73 7.28 -0.27 13.62
CA GLY A 73 8.30 -1.23 13.17
C GLY A 73 7.80 -2.32 12.23
N TYR A 74 6.49 -2.35 11.92
CA TYR A 74 5.89 -3.33 11.02
C TYR A 74 5.16 -2.67 9.86
N GLY A 75 4.91 -3.46 8.82
CA GLY A 75 4.09 -3.12 7.68
C GLY A 75 3.21 -4.29 7.25
N ARG A 76 2.32 -4.08 6.30
CA ARG A 76 1.45 -5.12 5.72
C ARG A 76 1.33 -4.94 4.22
N ALA A 77 0.98 -6.02 3.54
CA ALA A 77 0.58 -5.95 2.14
C ALA A 77 -0.88 -5.46 2.03
N ARG A 78 -1.22 -4.89 0.88
CA ARG A 78 -2.60 -4.49 0.55
C ARG A 78 -2.99 -5.02 -0.82
N SER A 79 -4.28 -5.26 -0.98
CA SER A 79 -4.94 -5.54 -2.26
C SER A 79 -6.38 -5.03 -2.20
N LYS A 80 -7.14 -5.15 -3.29
CA LYS A 80 -8.58 -4.84 -3.29
C LYS A 80 -9.38 -5.61 -2.25
N TYR A 81 -8.88 -6.78 -1.82
CA TYR A 81 -9.56 -7.65 -0.87
C TYR A 81 -9.42 -7.15 0.58
N SER A 82 -8.31 -6.50 0.93
CA SER A 82 -8.11 -5.89 2.25
C SER A 82 -8.51 -4.41 2.28
N ASP A 83 -8.32 -3.70 1.17
CA ASP A 83 -8.48 -2.25 1.04
C ASP A 83 -9.28 -1.95 -0.25
N PRO A 84 -10.61 -1.75 -0.15
CA PRO A 84 -11.51 -1.76 -1.31
C PRO A 84 -11.29 -0.59 -2.28
N ARG A 85 -10.65 0.50 -1.83
CA ARG A 85 -10.28 1.64 -2.68
C ARG A 85 -9.21 1.29 -3.71
N LEU A 86 -8.58 0.11 -3.61
CA LEU A 86 -7.57 -0.38 -4.54
C LEU A 86 -8.17 -1.26 -5.65
N ASP A 87 -9.50 -1.39 -5.73
CA ASP A 87 -10.13 -2.15 -6.81
C ASP A 87 -9.97 -1.43 -8.16
N ILE A 88 -9.60 -2.19 -9.18
CA ILE A 88 -9.40 -1.72 -10.54
C ILE A 88 -10.43 -2.43 -11.42
N LEU A 89 -11.52 -1.73 -11.73
CA LEU A 89 -12.61 -2.28 -12.55
C LEU A 89 -12.30 -2.23 -14.05
N MET A 90 -11.41 -1.32 -14.46
CA MET A 90 -10.92 -1.23 -15.84
C MET A 90 -10.14 -2.48 -16.23
N LYS A 91 -10.28 -2.92 -17.47
CA LYS A 91 -9.49 -4.03 -18.04
C LYS A 91 -8.42 -3.52 -19.01
N ALA A 92 -7.28 -4.21 -19.03
CA ALA A 92 -6.23 -3.98 -20.01
C ALA A 92 -6.59 -4.61 -21.37
N CYS A 93 -6.49 -3.83 -22.44
CA CYS A 93 -6.67 -4.28 -23.81
C CYS A 93 -5.31 -4.69 -24.38
N ILE A 94 -5.03 -5.99 -24.41
CA ILE A 94 -3.72 -6.50 -24.87
C ILE A 94 -3.82 -7.04 -26.30
N GLN A 95 -3.01 -6.47 -27.20
CA GLN A 95 -2.89 -6.95 -28.58
C GLN A 95 -1.41 -7.07 -28.95
N LYS A 96 -1.04 -8.18 -29.59
CA LYS A 96 0.36 -8.46 -30.01
C LYS A 96 1.38 -8.28 -28.86
N GLY A 97 0.97 -8.61 -27.63
CA GLY A 97 1.82 -8.52 -26.43
C GLY A 97 2.02 -7.11 -25.88
N LYS A 98 1.27 -6.10 -26.36
CA LYS A 98 1.30 -4.71 -25.88
C LYS A 98 -0.05 -4.30 -25.30
N ILE A 99 -0.02 -3.40 -24.32
CA ILE A 99 -1.21 -2.78 -23.73
C ILE A 99 -1.60 -1.61 -24.62
N ASN A 100 -2.70 -1.72 -25.36
CA ASN A 100 -3.13 -0.69 -26.31
C ASN A 100 -3.77 0.53 -25.60
N ASN A 101 -4.50 0.30 -24.51
CA ASN A 101 -5.15 1.34 -23.72
C ASN A 101 -4.31 1.80 -22.52
N LEU A 102 -2.97 1.84 -22.69
CA LEU A 102 -2.07 2.24 -21.62
C LEU A 102 -2.34 3.68 -21.14
N PRO A 103 -2.57 4.69 -22.01
CA PRO A 103 -2.89 6.04 -21.55
C PRO A 103 -4.11 6.09 -20.62
N GLU A 104 -5.18 5.37 -20.96
CA GLU A 104 -6.42 5.32 -20.17
C GLU A 104 -6.21 4.66 -18.81
N ILE A 105 -5.44 3.56 -18.77
CA ILE A 105 -5.06 2.89 -17.52
C ILE A 105 -4.27 3.83 -16.61
N ILE A 106 -3.31 4.57 -17.17
CA ILE A 106 -2.45 5.46 -16.40
C ILE A 106 -3.23 6.68 -15.89
N THR A 107 -4.15 7.23 -16.68
CA THR A 107 -5.10 8.25 -16.20
C THR A 107 -5.98 7.70 -15.07
N HIS A 108 -6.44 6.46 -15.18
CA HIS A 108 -7.20 5.85 -14.09
C HIS A 108 -6.36 5.65 -12.80
N PHE A 109 -5.06 5.34 -12.93
CA PHE A 109 -4.17 5.28 -11.76
C PHE A 109 -3.92 6.64 -11.12
N GLU A 110 -4.08 7.74 -11.85
CA GLU A 110 -4.09 9.10 -11.29
C GLU A 110 -5.29 9.28 -10.36
N ASP A 111 -6.48 8.82 -10.75
CA ASP A 111 -7.69 8.86 -9.90
C ASP A 111 -7.52 8.01 -8.63
N LEU A 112 -6.79 6.89 -8.74
CA LEU A 112 -6.49 6.00 -7.61
C LEU A 112 -5.26 6.43 -6.80
N LYS A 113 -4.57 7.51 -7.18
CA LYS A 113 -3.28 7.92 -6.60
C LYS A 113 -3.34 8.03 -5.08
N GLU A 114 -4.39 8.65 -4.54
CA GLU A 114 -4.55 8.79 -3.09
C GLU A 114 -4.66 7.42 -2.39
N ALA A 115 -5.47 6.49 -2.93
CA ALA A 115 -5.64 5.15 -2.36
C ALA A 115 -4.35 4.32 -2.43
N MET A 116 -3.57 4.53 -3.49
CA MET A 116 -2.27 3.91 -3.71
C MET A 116 -1.13 4.56 -2.92
N TYR A 117 -1.39 5.63 -2.13
CA TYR A 117 -0.37 6.40 -1.40
C TYR A 117 0.71 6.97 -2.33
N GLY A 118 0.30 7.35 -3.54
CA GLY A 118 1.14 8.07 -4.47
C GLY A 118 1.15 9.58 -4.21
N GLU A 119 2.29 10.20 -4.44
CA GLU A 119 2.45 11.66 -4.42
C GLU A 119 3.31 12.12 -5.60
N GLY A 120 2.97 13.26 -6.19
CA GLY A 120 3.71 13.83 -7.31
C GLY A 120 3.59 13.03 -8.60
N ILE A 121 4.68 12.98 -9.37
CA ILE A 121 4.72 12.36 -10.70
C ILE A 121 4.81 10.83 -10.55
N LEU A 122 3.97 10.11 -11.30
CA LEU A 122 4.07 8.66 -11.43
C LEU A 122 5.22 8.30 -12.38
N TYR A 123 6.10 7.40 -11.97
CA TYR A 123 7.07 6.73 -12.83
C TYR A 123 6.73 5.24 -12.90
N PHE A 124 6.81 4.64 -14.08
CA PHE A 124 6.52 3.22 -14.22
C PHE A 124 7.26 2.53 -15.35
N SER A 125 7.27 1.19 -15.32
CA SER A 125 7.71 0.34 -16.41
C SER A 125 6.81 -0.88 -16.54
N VAL A 126 6.74 -1.46 -17.74
CA VAL A 126 5.91 -2.63 -18.03
C VAL A 126 6.80 -3.87 -18.14
N ALA A 127 6.78 -4.70 -17.11
CA ALA A 127 7.45 -5.99 -17.08
C ALA A 127 6.65 -7.05 -17.85
N ASN A 128 7.36 -7.92 -18.56
CA ASN A 128 6.81 -9.06 -19.29
C ASN A 128 7.25 -10.37 -18.63
N ASN A 129 6.75 -11.48 -19.18
CA ASN A 129 7.07 -12.83 -18.74
C ASN A 129 6.73 -13.09 -17.27
N ILE A 130 5.56 -12.62 -16.86
CA ILE A 130 5.00 -12.86 -15.54
C ILE A 130 4.02 -14.04 -15.64
N ASN A 131 3.87 -14.78 -14.55
CA ASN A 131 2.76 -15.69 -14.33
C ASN A 131 1.80 -15.02 -13.34
N PHE A 132 0.60 -14.65 -13.81
CA PHE A 132 -0.37 -13.91 -13.01
C PHE A 132 -0.79 -14.67 -11.75
N GLU A 133 -1.04 -15.98 -11.86
CA GLU A 133 -1.54 -16.78 -10.73
C GLU A 133 -0.49 -16.91 -9.61
N LEU A 134 0.79 -17.11 -9.95
CA LEU A 134 1.87 -17.14 -8.97
C LEU A 134 2.07 -15.77 -8.30
N ALA A 135 1.94 -14.67 -9.06
CA ALA A 135 2.05 -13.33 -8.50
C ALA A 135 0.90 -13.01 -7.56
N LYS A 136 -0.33 -13.36 -7.98
CA LYS A 136 -1.56 -13.23 -7.19
C LYS A 136 -1.48 -14.05 -5.92
N ALA A 137 -1.09 -15.32 -6.00
CA ALA A 137 -0.92 -16.19 -4.84
C ALA A 137 0.06 -15.59 -3.82
N TYR A 138 1.23 -15.13 -4.26
CA TYR A 138 2.17 -14.47 -3.35
C TYR A 138 1.62 -13.18 -2.72
N GLY A 139 0.94 -12.35 -3.52
CA GLY A 139 0.32 -11.11 -3.04
C GLY A 139 -0.76 -11.38 -2.00
N ASP A 140 -1.66 -12.31 -2.28
CA ASP A 140 -2.77 -12.69 -1.41
C ASP A 140 -2.26 -13.37 -0.13
N ASP A 141 -1.26 -14.24 -0.20
CA ASP A 141 -0.60 -14.84 0.97
C ASP A 141 -0.01 -13.76 1.88
N CYS A 142 0.65 -12.75 1.30
CA CYS A 142 1.22 -11.64 2.06
C CYS A 142 0.14 -10.74 2.69
N VAL A 143 -1.00 -10.56 2.02
CA VAL A 143 -2.15 -9.83 2.58
C VAL A 143 -2.74 -10.61 3.75
N TYR A 144 -2.96 -11.92 3.59
CA TYR A 144 -3.50 -12.79 4.62
C TYR A 144 -2.57 -12.93 5.83
N GLN A 145 -1.26 -12.97 5.60
CA GLN A 145 -0.24 -12.98 6.66
C GLN A 145 -0.35 -11.75 7.60
N GLY A 146 -0.85 -10.62 7.08
CA GLY A 146 -1.02 -9.38 7.84
C GLY A 146 0.31 -8.70 8.19
N THR A 147 0.43 -8.30 9.45
CA THR A 147 1.58 -7.55 9.96
C THR A 147 2.90 -8.33 9.82
N PHE A 148 3.90 -7.71 9.19
CA PHE A 148 5.23 -8.26 8.96
C PHE A 148 6.34 -7.23 9.26
N PRO A 149 7.52 -7.63 9.80
CA PRO A 149 8.59 -6.70 10.13
C PRO A 149 8.98 -5.79 8.96
N TYR A 150 8.95 -4.48 9.18
CA TYR A 150 9.28 -3.47 8.17
C TYR A 150 10.69 -2.96 8.39
N GLY A 151 11.44 -2.73 7.31
CA GLY A 151 12.73 -2.07 7.44
C GLY A 151 13.51 -1.92 6.13
N ALA A 152 14.36 -0.91 6.13
CA ALA A 152 15.28 -0.68 5.03
C ALA A 152 16.28 -1.83 4.98
N VAL A 153 17.11 -2.03 6.00
CA VAL A 153 18.38 -2.81 5.89
C VAL A 153 18.35 -4.24 6.45
N ALA A 154 17.50 -4.57 7.42
CA ALA A 154 17.48 -5.94 7.98
C ALA A 154 17.07 -7.01 6.94
N ARG A 155 17.70 -8.19 6.98
CA ARG A 155 17.52 -9.29 6.00
C ARG A 155 16.09 -9.87 6.02
N ASN A 156 15.53 -10.02 7.21
CA ASN A 156 14.20 -10.64 7.39
C ASN A 156 13.05 -9.65 7.34
N ASN A 157 13.32 -8.36 7.17
CA ASN A 157 12.25 -7.37 7.03
C ASN A 157 11.71 -7.36 5.60
N ASN A 158 10.59 -6.69 5.40
CA ASN A 158 10.07 -6.32 4.10
C ASN A 158 9.94 -4.79 3.98
N ASN A 159 9.79 -4.30 2.76
CA ASN A 159 9.42 -2.93 2.44
C ASN A 159 8.78 -2.91 1.05
N CYS A 160 8.25 -1.78 0.61
CA CYS A 160 7.60 -1.64 -0.69
C CYS A 160 8.45 -2.24 -1.81
N SER A 161 9.69 -1.79 -1.98
CA SER A 161 10.59 -2.27 -3.04
C SER A 161 10.97 -3.75 -2.96
N ARG A 162 11.18 -4.27 -1.75
CA ARG A 162 11.51 -5.69 -1.55
C ARG A 162 10.30 -6.57 -1.83
N PHE A 163 9.09 -6.11 -1.52
CA PHE A 163 7.87 -6.82 -1.82
C PHE A 163 7.69 -7.02 -3.32
N ILE A 164 7.87 -5.95 -4.13
CA ILE A 164 7.83 -6.04 -5.60
C ILE A 164 8.88 -7.02 -6.13
N THR A 165 10.12 -6.89 -5.66
CA THR A 165 11.24 -7.77 -6.03
C THR A 165 10.91 -9.24 -5.77
N ARG A 166 10.40 -9.55 -4.56
CA ARG A 166 10.04 -10.91 -4.14
C ARG A 166 8.85 -11.48 -4.90
N MET A 167 7.88 -10.65 -5.29
CA MET A 167 6.77 -11.06 -6.15
C MET A 167 7.28 -11.46 -7.53
N LEU A 168 8.06 -10.58 -8.16
CA LEU A 168 8.63 -10.82 -9.48
C LEU A 168 9.53 -12.06 -9.52
N MET A 169 10.35 -12.29 -8.49
CA MET A 169 11.19 -13.49 -8.38
C MET A 169 10.40 -14.80 -8.23
N ARG A 170 9.17 -14.75 -7.71
CA ARG A 170 8.28 -15.92 -7.61
C ARG A 170 7.47 -16.14 -8.88
N ALA A 171 7.09 -15.04 -9.53
CA ALA A 171 6.16 -15.03 -10.64
C ALA A 171 6.85 -14.98 -12.02
N SER A 172 8.17 -15.09 -12.11
CA SER A 172 8.89 -15.07 -13.38
C SER A 172 10.20 -15.85 -13.30
N GLN A 173 10.57 -16.51 -14.40
CA GLN A 173 11.88 -17.14 -14.55
C GLN A 173 13.01 -16.13 -14.79
N LYS A 174 12.68 -14.91 -15.20
CA LYS A 174 13.65 -13.84 -15.50
C LYS A 174 14.31 -13.28 -14.25
N TYR A 175 13.53 -13.09 -13.18
CA TYR A 175 13.98 -12.41 -11.98
C TYR A 175 14.58 -13.40 -10.99
N THR A 176 15.90 -13.53 -11.00
CA THR A 176 16.64 -14.39 -10.06
C THR A 176 17.26 -13.56 -8.93
N TRP A 177 17.85 -14.23 -7.94
CA TRP A 177 18.55 -13.53 -6.84
C TRP A 177 19.74 -12.68 -7.33
N ARG A 178 20.33 -13.00 -8.49
CA ARG A 178 21.41 -12.24 -9.13
C ARG A 178 20.90 -11.09 -10.00
N HIS A 179 19.58 -11.03 -10.26
CA HIS A 179 19.00 -10.00 -11.11
C HIS A 179 19.16 -8.61 -10.48
N SER A 180 19.36 -7.59 -11.31
CA SER A 180 19.62 -6.21 -10.84
C SER A 180 18.48 -5.61 -10.01
N ILE A 181 17.28 -6.18 -10.10
CA ILE A 181 16.13 -5.80 -9.27
C ILE A 181 16.33 -6.17 -7.79
N ASN A 182 17.08 -7.25 -7.51
CA ASN A 182 17.44 -7.67 -6.15
C ASN A 182 18.81 -7.14 -5.71
N LEU A 183 19.74 -6.95 -6.65
CA LEU A 183 21.06 -6.35 -6.46
C LEU A 183 21.17 -5.01 -7.20
N PRO A 184 20.51 -3.96 -6.69
CA PRO A 184 20.47 -2.64 -7.29
C PRO A 184 21.80 -1.91 -7.05
N GLU A 185 21.83 -0.63 -7.41
CA GLU A 185 23.03 0.22 -7.36
C GLU A 185 23.48 0.57 -5.94
N THR A 186 22.66 0.24 -4.95
CA THR A 186 22.92 0.46 -3.53
C THR A 186 22.81 -0.87 -2.76
N ILE A 187 22.92 -0.81 -1.44
CA ILE A 187 22.70 -1.97 -0.56
C ILE A 187 21.32 -2.60 -0.83
N LYS A 188 20.29 -1.81 -1.19
CA LYS A 188 18.89 -2.28 -1.36
C LYS A 188 18.03 -1.45 -2.32
N ALA A 189 17.04 -2.10 -2.94
CA ALA A 189 16.26 -1.51 -4.02
C ALA A 189 15.43 -0.32 -3.51
N SER A 190 15.54 0.79 -4.22
CA SER A 190 14.65 1.94 -4.09
C SER A 190 13.46 1.79 -5.04
N PRO A 191 12.36 2.51 -4.80
CA PRO A 191 11.20 2.53 -5.70
C PRO A 191 11.57 2.82 -7.16
N ILE A 192 12.42 3.81 -7.41
CA ILE A 192 12.84 4.14 -8.78
C ILE A 192 13.75 3.06 -9.38
N SER A 193 14.58 2.42 -8.57
CA SER A 193 15.41 1.28 -9.00
C SER A 193 14.57 0.07 -9.39
N ASN A 194 13.40 -0.17 -8.75
CA ASN A 194 12.48 -1.23 -9.20
C ASN A 194 11.97 -0.98 -10.62
N VAL A 195 11.56 0.25 -10.92
CA VAL A 195 11.07 0.63 -12.25
C VAL A 195 12.16 0.44 -13.31
N VAL A 196 13.37 0.95 -13.04
CA VAL A 196 14.51 0.91 -13.96
C VAL A 196 15.01 -0.51 -14.20
N ASN A 197 15.13 -1.30 -13.14
CA ASN A 197 15.71 -2.65 -13.22
C ASN A 197 14.68 -3.73 -13.60
N ALA A 198 13.38 -3.45 -13.63
CA ALA A 198 12.38 -4.45 -14.02
C ALA A 198 12.43 -4.79 -15.53
N VAL A 199 12.85 -3.86 -16.38
CA VAL A 199 12.85 -4.00 -17.85
C VAL A 199 14.28 -3.93 -18.41
N SER A 200 14.59 -4.75 -19.40
CA SER A 200 15.95 -4.90 -19.93
C SER A 200 16.41 -3.71 -20.78
N ASP A 201 15.48 -3.08 -21.50
CA ASP A 201 15.73 -1.90 -22.34
C ASP A 201 15.75 -0.59 -21.55
N ARG A 202 15.45 -0.66 -20.24
CA ARG A 202 15.39 0.45 -19.29
C ARG A 202 14.44 1.56 -19.71
N MET A 203 13.40 1.23 -20.47
CA MET A 203 12.37 2.18 -20.82
C MET A 203 11.51 2.49 -19.59
N VAL A 204 11.52 3.75 -19.19
CA VAL A 204 10.73 4.28 -18.08
C VAL A 204 9.71 5.25 -18.64
N PHE A 205 8.50 5.16 -18.12
CA PHE A 205 7.41 6.08 -18.41
C PHE A 205 7.21 7.01 -17.22
N SER A 206 6.75 8.22 -17.48
CA SER A 206 6.32 9.16 -16.45
C SER A 206 4.99 9.80 -16.82
N TYR A 207 4.17 10.09 -15.82
CA TYR A 207 2.87 10.72 -16.01
C TYR A 207 2.52 11.71 -14.90
N SER A 208 1.96 12.85 -15.32
CA SER A 208 1.14 13.74 -14.49
C SER A 208 0.09 14.42 -15.38
N PRO A 209 -1.03 14.93 -14.83
CA PRO A 209 -2.04 15.64 -15.61
C PRO A 209 -1.47 16.80 -16.45
N GLU A 210 -0.47 17.51 -15.93
CA GLU A 210 0.13 18.68 -16.59
C GLU A 210 1.10 18.29 -17.70
N GLN A 211 1.78 17.15 -17.56
CA GLN A 211 2.86 16.75 -18.47
C GLN A 211 2.44 15.70 -19.49
N GLY A 212 1.30 15.04 -19.27
CA GLY A 212 0.88 13.88 -20.04
C GLY A 212 1.83 12.68 -19.87
N LEU A 213 1.61 11.65 -20.69
CA LEU A 213 2.44 10.46 -20.71
C LEU A 213 3.74 10.72 -21.49
N LYS A 214 4.87 10.53 -20.84
CA LYS A 214 6.21 10.61 -21.44
C LYS A 214 6.94 9.29 -21.26
N HIS A 215 7.93 9.03 -22.10
CA HIS A 215 8.84 7.90 -21.94
C HIS A 215 10.28 8.31 -22.23
N PHE A 216 11.22 7.70 -21.52
CA PHE A 216 12.65 7.93 -21.69
C PHE A 216 13.42 6.72 -21.17
N ARG A 217 14.69 6.61 -21.56
CA ARG A 217 15.57 5.60 -20.98
C ARG A 217 16.25 6.16 -19.74
N MET A 218 16.30 5.37 -18.68
CA MET A 218 17.00 5.73 -17.46
C MET A 218 17.94 4.59 -17.07
N ASP A 219 19.23 4.87 -17.02
CA ASP A 219 20.20 3.87 -16.57
C ASP A 219 20.26 3.77 -15.03
N ARG A 220 21.01 2.76 -14.59
CA ARG A 220 21.22 2.42 -13.19
C ARG A 220 21.83 3.57 -12.39
N TRP A 221 22.83 4.25 -12.96
CA TRP A 221 23.50 5.37 -12.31
C TRP A 221 22.63 6.62 -12.24
N GLN A 222 21.87 6.89 -13.29
CA GLN A 222 20.87 7.96 -13.30
C GLN A 222 19.81 7.72 -12.22
N SER A 223 19.33 6.47 -12.08
CA SER A 223 18.41 6.05 -11.00
C SER A 223 18.99 6.29 -9.61
N PHE A 224 20.26 5.93 -9.41
CA PHE A 224 20.97 6.18 -8.16
C PHE A 224 21.13 7.68 -7.86
N MET A 225 21.57 8.47 -8.84
CA MET A 225 21.70 9.93 -8.70
C MET A 225 20.35 10.60 -8.43
N PHE A 226 19.26 10.09 -9.02
CA PHE A 226 17.91 10.55 -8.73
C PHE A 226 17.55 10.34 -7.24
N LEU A 227 17.84 9.15 -6.70
CA LEU A 227 17.63 8.86 -5.28
C LEU A 227 18.47 9.77 -4.38
N VAL A 228 19.77 9.95 -4.70
CA VAL A 228 20.68 10.83 -3.94
C VAL A 228 20.15 12.26 -3.93
N LYS A 229 19.69 12.76 -5.08
CA LYS A 229 19.12 14.12 -5.20
C LYS A 229 17.90 14.29 -4.29
N LYS A 230 17.01 13.29 -4.21
CA LYS A 230 15.83 13.34 -3.35
C LYS A 230 16.18 13.26 -1.86
N LEU A 231 17.11 12.38 -1.48
CA LEU A 231 17.60 12.29 -0.10
C LEU A 231 18.28 13.58 0.37
N GLY A 232 18.87 14.36 -0.53
CA GLY A 232 19.45 15.67 -0.24
C GLY A 232 18.45 16.67 0.35
N ASP A 233 17.14 16.51 0.11
CA ASP A 233 16.10 17.39 0.68
C ASP A 233 16.07 17.32 2.22
N ASN A 234 16.46 16.19 2.81
CA ASN A 234 16.49 15.97 4.25
C ASN A 234 17.76 16.50 4.94
N VAL A 235 18.78 16.90 4.17
CA VAL A 235 20.08 17.39 4.71
C VAL A 235 20.13 18.91 4.71
N TRP A 236 19.43 19.57 3.77
CA TRP A 236 19.42 21.02 3.62
C TRP A 236 18.23 21.65 4.35
N SER A 237 18.50 22.48 5.36
CA SER A 237 17.46 23.04 6.24
C SER A 237 16.30 23.70 5.49
N LYS A 238 16.58 24.54 4.47
CA LYS A 238 15.52 25.21 3.67
C LYS A 238 14.56 24.22 3.00
N LYS A 239 15.08 23.09 2.53
CA LYS A 239 14.29 22.05 1.87
C LYS A 239 13.59 21.15 2.88
N ALA A 240 14.27 20.85 3.99
CA ALA A 240 13.71 20.02 5.05
C ALA A 240 12.49 20.67 5.74
N CYS A 241 12.41 22.00 5.77
CA CYS A 241 11.23 22.74 6.24
C CYS A 241 9.99 22.59 5.34
N LEU A 242 10.15 22.10 4.10
CA LEU A 242 9.04 21.84 3.18
C LEU A 242 8.49 20.41 3.32
N LEU A 243 9.11 19.59 4.17
CA LEU A 243 8.67 18.22 4.44
C LEU A 243 7.65 18.23 5.58
N PRO A 244 6.80 17.21 5.69
CA PRO A 244 5.87 17.07 6.81
C PRO A 244 6.61 17.14 8.15
N GLU A 245 5.91 17.62 9.17
CA GLU A 245 6.42 17.68 10.53
C GLU A 245 6.86 16.28 11.03
N ASP A 246 7.97 16.24 11.76
CA ASP A 246 8.52 14.99 12.27
C ASP A 246 8.42 14.81 13.80
N LEU A 247 7.78 15.73 14.52
CA LEU A 247 7.53 15.61 15.96
C LEU A 247 6.56 14.46 16.28
N SER A 248 5.45 14.34 15.53
CA SER A 248 4.51 13.22 15.64
C SER A 248 4.96 12.02 14.80
N ILE A 249 4.64 10.81 15.27
CA ILE A 249 4.96 9.56 14.54
C ILE A 249 3.83 9.29 13.55
N GLY A 250 3.79 10.04 12.45
CA GLY A 250 2.80 9.85 11.38
C GLY A 250 1.37 9.78 11.92
N CYS A 251 0.64 8.71 11.56
CA CYS A 251 -0.75 8.48 11.99
C CYS A 251 -0.86 7.55 13.22
N MET A 252 0.15 7.47 14.09
CA MET A 252 0.05 6.64 15.31
C MET A 252 -1.00 7.15 16.30
N SER A 253 -1.26 8.46 16.29
CA SER A 253 -2.27 9.15 17.10
C SER A 253 -3.07 10.09 16.22
N PHE A 254 -4.35 10.29 16.53
CA PHE A 254 -5.17 11.30 15.86
C PHE A 254 -5.07 12.65 16.60
N GLY A 255 -5.04 13.75 15.85
CA GLY A 255 -5.07 15.10 16.43
C GLY A 255 -6.48 15.53 16.83
N SER A 256 -7.43 15.36 15.91
CA SER A 256 -8.85 15.59 16.13
C SER A 256 -9.68 14.52 15.41
N LYS A 257 -10.81 14.13 15.99
CA LYS A 257 -11.73 13.20 15.36
C LYS A 257 -12.63 13.95 14.36
N PRO A 258 -12.74 13.53 13.09
CA PRO A 258 -13.62 14.16 12.12
C PRO A 258 -15.09 14.09 12.56
N ILE A 259 -15.87 15.13 12.25
CA ILE A 259 -17.28 15.22 12.68
C ILE A 259 -18.17 14.13 12.06
N THR A 260 -17.76 13.59 10.90
CA THR A 260 -18.44 12.49 10.21
C THR A 260 -18.18 11.12 10.84
N VAL A 261 -17.27 11.04 11.80
CA VAL A 261 -16.94 9.79 12.50
C VAL A 261 -17.74 9.70 13.80
N PRO A 262 -18.44 8.58 14.07
CA PRO A 262 -19.26 8.43 15.27
C PRO A 262 -18.51 8.63 16.60
N LYS A 263 -19.25 8.96 17.66
CA LYS A 263 -18.67 9.30 18.97
C LYS A 263 -17.95 8.12 19.61
N GLU A 264 -18.49 6.93 19.40
CA GLU A 264 -18.05 5.63 19.89
C GLU A 264 -16.99 4.96 18.99
N ALA A 265 -16.58 5.59 17.89
CA ALA A 265 -15.57 5.01 17.02
C ALA A 265 -14.18 4.94 17.68
N HIS A 266 -13.49 3.84 17.47
CA HIS A 266 -12.14 3.55 17.97
C HIS A 266 -11.10 3.83 16.88
N TYR A 267 -10.07 4.61 17.22
CA TYR A 267 -8.94 4.85 16.32
C TYR A 267 -7.92 3.72 16.39
N LEU A 268 -7.45 3.25 15.23
CA LEU A 268 -6.29 2.38 15.10
C LEU A 268 -5.25 3.07 14.22
N GLY A 269 -4.13 3.45 14.84
CA GLY A 269 -3.06 4.19 14.20
C GLY A 269 -1.91 3.32 13.71
N GLY A 270 -1.24 3.81 12.67
CA GLY A 270 -0.01 3.25 12.10
C GLY A 270 0.90 4.36 11.58
N VAL A 271 2.17 4.06 11.31
CA VAL A 271 3.14 5.10 10.92
C VAL A 271 2.77 5.77 9.60
N GLY A 272 2.30 5.01 8.61
CA GLY A 272 1.95 5.53 7.28
C GLY A 272 0.46 5.81 7.08
N ASP A 273 -0.40 5.30 7.95
CA ASP A 273 -1.85 5.44 7.84
C ASP A 273 -2.57 5.10 9.15
N GLY A 274 -3.81 5.57 9.30
CA GLY A 274 -4.70 5.25 10.42
C GLY A 274 -6.16 5.11 9.96
N ALA A 275 -6.99 4.50 10.79
CA ALA A 275 -8.42 4.38 10.51
C ALA A 275 -9.26 4.43 11.79
N TRP A 276 -10.53 4.78 11.62
CA TRP A 276 -11.54 4.69 12.66
C TRP A 276 -12.44 3.50 12.41
N PHE A 277 -12.83 2.80 13.46
CA PHE A 277 -13.77 1.69 13.41
C PHE A 277 -14.93 1.96 14.36
N CYS A 278 -16.15 1.82 13.88
CA CYS A 278 -17.35 1.78 14.71
C CYS A 278 -17.95 0.37 14.61
N ILE A 279 -18.29 -0.21 15.76
CA ILE A 279 -18.87 -1.56 15.87
C ILE A 279 -20.17 -1.43 16.64
N SER A 280 -21.24 -1.96 16.07
CA SER A 280 -22.55 -2.04 16.73
C SER A 280 -23.14 -3.45 16.60
N PRO A 281 -24.03 -3.87 17.52
CA PRO A 281 -24.70 -5.14 17.40
C PRO A 281 -25.62 -5.16 16.17
N ALA A 282 -25.75 -6.32 15.53
CA ALA A 282 -26.71 -6.61 14.48
C ALA A 282 -27.53 -7.87 14.84
N GLU A 283 -28.47 -8.26 13.98
CA GLU A 283 -29.26 -9.47 14.17
C GLU A 283 -28.38 -10.74 14.20
N ASN A 284 -28.90 -11.83 14.76
CA ASN A 284 -28.24 -13.15 14.77
C ASN A 284 -26.83 -13.16 15.39
N ASN A 285 -26.60 -12.35 16.42
CA ASN A 285 -25.29 -12.22 17.09
C ASN A 285 -24.15 -11.76 16.15
N GLN A 286 -24.51 -11.13 15.03
CA GLN A 286 -23.57 -10.50 14.13
C GLN A 286 -23.19 -9.10 14.62
N LEU A 287 -22.10 -8.59 14.08
CA LEU A 287 -21.60 -7.25 14.34
C LEU A 287 -21.63 -6.44 13.06
N LEU A 288 -22.21 -5.24 13.12
CA LEU A 288 -22.10 -4.25 12.07
C LEU A 288 -20.79 -3.48 12.28
N ILE A 289 -19.89 -3.54 11.30
CA ILE A 289 -18.58 -2.92 11.35
C ILE A 289 -18.50 -1.85 10.26
N LYS A 290 -18.25 -0.61 10.68
CA LYS A 290 -17.97 0.54 9.79
C LYS A 290 -16.51 0.93 9.94
N ARG A 291 -15.78 1.09 8.82
CA ARG A 291 -14.42 1.67 8.81
C ARG A 291 -14.42 3.02 8.12
N PHE A 292 -13.79 4.00 8.74
CA PHE A 292 -13.58 5.33 8.18
C PHE A 292 -12.10 5.64 8.04
N THR A 293 -11.75 6.44 7.04
CA THR A 293 -10.39 6.97 6.88
C THR A 293 -10.05 7.99 7.98
N THR A 294 -8.78 8.38 8.11
CA THR A 294 -8.37 9.48 9.00
C THR A 294 -9.10 10.80 8.73
N LYS A 295 -9.57 11.01 7.49
CA LYS A 295 -10.36 12.18 7.06
C LYS A 295 -11.86 12.04 7.34
N GLY A 296 -12.29 10.90 7.89
CA GLY A 296 -13.68 10.63 8.23
C GLY A 296 -14.56 10.20 7.05
N GLN A 297 -13.95 9.76 5.95
CA GLN A 297 -14.71 9.17 4.83
C GLN A 297 -15.03 7.71 5.16
N LEU A 298 -16.29 7.31 5.01
CA LEU A 298 -16.74 5.93 5.19
C LEU A 298 -16.18 5.05 4.05
N GLU A 299 -15.32 4.10 4.39
CA GLU A 299 -14.60 3.28 3.42
C GLU A 299 -15.33 1.96 3.11
N TYR A 300 -15.91 1.34 4.15
CA TYR A 300 -16.79 0.19 3.99
C TYR A 300 -17.69 -0.03 5.21
N VAL A 301 -18.75 -0.79 4.96
CA VAL A 301 -19.68 -1.32 5.97
C VAL A 301 -19.81 -2.81 5.74
N THR A 302 -19.76 -3.61 6.81
CA THR A 302 -19.86 -5.06 6.72
C THR A 302 -20.55 -5.65 7.93
N LEU A 303 -21.27 -6.75 7.72
CA LEU A 303 -21.70 -7.65 8.78
C LEU A 303 -20.59 -8.68 9.01
N GLY A 304 -20.26 -8.90 10.28
CA GLY A 304 -19.24 -9.83 10.68
C GLY A 304 -19.69 -10.79 11.78
N GLU A 305 -19.13 -11.98 11.77
CA GLU A 305 -19.38 -13.03 12.75
C GLU A 305 -18.14 -13.23 13.62
N PRO A 306 -18.24 -13.01 14.94
CA PRO A 306 -17.11 -13.18 15.84
C PRO A 306 -16.88 -14.66 16.13
N ILE A 307 -15.61 -15.10 16.16
CA ILE A 307 -15.26 -16.51 16.46
C ILE A 307 -15.48 -16.88 17.94
N GLU A 308 -15.51 -15.88 18.81
CA GLU A 308 -15.81 -15.98 20.24
C GLU A 308 -16.80 -14.85 20.57
N PRO A 309 -17.72 -15.01 21.55
CA PRO A 309 -18.62 -13.95 21.95
C PRO A 309 -17.89 -12.66 22.35
N ILE A 310 -18.44 -11.51 21.97
CA ILE A 310 -17.91 -10.18 22.29
C ILE A 310 -19.02 -9.38 22.99
N ASP A 311 -18.72 -8.89 24.19
CA ASP A 311 -19.65 -8.02 24.93
C ASP A 311 -19.32 -6.55 24.64
N LEU A 312 -20.08 -5.91 23.76
CA LEU A 312 -19.86 -4.51 23.39
C LEU A 312 -20.16 -3.51 24.53
N ASN A 313 -20.78 -3.96 25.64
CA ASN A 313 -20.98 -3.12 26.83
C ASN A 313 -19.73 -3.07 27.73
N GLN A 314 -18.78 -3.98 27.52
CA GLN A 314 -17.49 -3.97 28.21
C GLN A 314 -16.43 -3.23 27.39
N LYS A 315 -15.37 -2.79 28.06
CA LYS A 315 -14.23 -2.17 27.38
C LYS A 315 -13.62 -3.14 26.35
N TYR A 316 -13.46 -2.65 25.13
CA TYR A 316 -12.74 -3.34 24.07
C TYR A 316 -11.87 -2.37 23.27
N GLU A 317 -10.93 -2.90 22.51
CA GLU A 317 -10.07 -2.14 21.61
C GLU A 317 -10.01 -2.82 20.25
N ILE A 318 -9.86 -2.03 19.18
CA ILE A 318 -9.57 -2.60 17.86
C ILE A 318 -8.11 -3.00 17.84
N ALA A 319 -7.83 -4.23 17.44
CA ALA A 319 -6.48 -4.75 17.31
C ALA A 319 -5.98 -4.64 15.86
N TYR A 320 -4.66 -4.63 15.72
CA TYR A 320 -3.98 -4.72 14.42
C TYR A 320 -4.35 -5.99 13.65
N ASP A 321 -4.08 -5.97 12.34
CA ASP A 321 -4.60 -6.90 11.34
C ASP A 321 -6.13 -6.77 11.21
N SER A 322 -6.64 -5.54 11.19
CA SER A 322 -8.05 -5.24 10.93
C SER A 322 -8.18 -4.54 9.58
N HIS A 323 -8.93 -5.14 8.66
CA HIS A 323 -9.16 -4.66 7.29
C HIS A 323 -10.44 -5.29 6.70
N LEU A 324 -10.70 -5.17 5.40
CA LEU A 324 -11.99 -5.60 4.81
C LEU A 324 -12.26 -7.12 4.87
N LEU A 325 -11.25 -7.97 4.98
CA LEU A 325 -11.48 -9.42 5.13
C LEU A 325 -11.94 -9.82 6.54
N PHE A 326 -11.51 -9.08 7.56
CA PHE A 326 -11.77 -9.37 8.96
C PHE A 326 -11.35 -8.21 9.87
N THR A 327 -11.99 -8.12 11.03
CA THR A 327 -11.61 -7.20 12.10
C THR A 327 -11.18 -7.99 13.31
N HIS A 328 -10.15 -7.53 14.02
CA HIS A 328 -9.77 -8.10 15.30
C HIS A 328 -10.14 -7.14 16.42
N ILE A 329 -10.76 -7.69 17.47
CA ILE A 329 -11.16 -6.97 18.67
C ILE A 329 -10.39 -7.57 19.83
N ARG A 330 -9.78 -6.72 20.66
CA ARG A 330 -9.15 -7.12 21.91
C ARG A 330 -10.10 -6.86 23.07
N GLN A 331 -10.47 -7.91 23.79
CA GLN A 331 -11.31 -7.85 24.99
C GLN A 331 -10.80 -8.87 26.00
N ASN A 332 -10.71 -8.48 27.27
CA ASN A 332 -10.26 -9.35 28.38
C ASN A 332 -8.91 -10.06 28.09
N GLY A 333 -7.97 -9.34 27.46
CA GLY A 333 -6.64 -9.86 27.10
C GLY A 333 -6.60 -10.78 25.88
N ARG A 334 -7.74 -11.13 25.27
CA ARG A 334 -7.81 -12.00 24.09
C ARG A 334 -7.96 -11.19 22.81
N LYS A 335 -7.36 -11.65 21.71
CA LYS A 335 -7.55 -11.09 20.35
C LYS A 335 -8.57 -11.97 19.62
N ILE A 336 -9.80 -11.48 19.50
CA ILE A 336 -10.93 -12.17 18.89
C ILE A 336 -11.06 -11.72 17.44
N ARG A 337 -11.16 -12.66 16.52
CA ARG A 337 -11.37 -12.38 15.08
C ARG A 337 -12.87 -12.30 14.77
N VAL A 338 -13.25 -11.32 13.98
CA VAL A 338 -14.58 -11.17 13.40
C VAL A 338 -14.44 -11.34 11.89
N ASN A 339 -15.00 -12.44 11.37
CA ASN A 339 -14.98 -12.71 9.94
C ASN A 339 -16.06 -11.87 9.26
N HIS A 340 -15.70 -11.11 8.23
CA HIS A 340 -16.65 -10.31 7.48
C HIS A 340 -17.40 -11.23 6.50
N VAL A 341 -18.71 -11.38 6.70
CA VAL A 341 -19.55 -12.33 5.95
C VAL A 341 -20.35 -11.67 4.83
N SER A 342 -20.64 -10.37 4.97
CA SER A 342 -21.37 -9.62 3.95
C SER A 342 -20.95 -8.15 3.94
N ARG A 343 -20.72 -7.59 2.75
CA ARG A 343 -20.46 -6.16 2.56
C ARG A 343 -21.77 -5.46 2.26
N LEU A 344 -22.07 -4.39 3.00
CA LEU A 344 -23.28 -3.59 2.81
C LEU A 344 -23.00 -2.36 1.93
N PRO A 345 -24.01 -1.86 1.18
CA PRO A 345 -23.89 -0.63 0.40
C PRO A 345 -23.57 0.58 1.29
N ILE A 346 -22.56 1.37 0.93
CA ILE A 346 -22.14 2.55 1.70
C ILE A 346 -23.24 3.63 1.74
N THR A 347 -24.01 3.76 0.65
CA THR A 347 -25.09 4.74 0.48
C THR A 347 -26.11 4.72 1.60
N ASP A 348 -26.36 3.54 2.16
CA ASP A 348 -27.43 3.33 3.15
C ASP A 348 -26.98 3.68 4.58
N HIS A 349 -25.69 3.99 4.75
CA HIS A 349 -25.05 4.20 6.05
C HIS A 349 -24.26 5.50 6.17
N GLN A 350 -23.93 6.16 5.05
CA GLN A 350 -23.07 7.36 5.03
C GLN A 350 -23.64 8.57 5.81
N TYR A 351 -24.97 8.67 5.94
CA TYR A 351 -25.64 9.82 6.58
C TYR A 351 -26.53 9.45 7.77
N LYS A 352 -26.63 8.17 8.14
CA LYS A 352 -27.47 7.75 9.27
C LYS A 352 -26.98 8.37 10.57
N ASP A 353 -25.67 8.36 10.80
CA ASP A 353 -25.06 8.81 12.05
C ASP A 353 -24.96 10.35 12.14
N LEU A 354 -25.11 11.07 11.02
CA LEU A 354 -25.18 12.55 10.99
C LEU A 354 -26.56 13.06 11.42
N LYS A 355 -27.63 12.28 11.21
CA LYS A 355 -28.98 12.67 11.64
C LYS A 355 -29.15 12.64 13.16
N GLU A 356 -28.44 11.77 13.86
CA GLU A 356 -28.45 11.68 15.34
C GLU A 356 -27.70 12.82 16.04
N LEU A 357 -26.90 13.62 15.31
CA LEU A 357 -26.20 14.78 15.87
C LEU A 357 -27.02 16.09 15.81
N TYR A 358 -28.11 16.11 15.04
CA TYR A 358 -28.99 17.27 14.84
C TYR A 358 -30.45 17.01 15.25
N ALA A 359 -30.74 15.84 15.83
CA ALA A 359 -31.97 15.53 16.56
C ALA A 359 -31.64 15.51 18.05
#